data_AF-A0A854ZBW8-F1
#
_entry.id   AF-A0A854ZBW8-F1
#
_cell.length_a   1.000
_cell.length_b   1.000
_cell.length_c   1.000
_cell.angle_alpha   90.00
_cell.angle_beta   90.00
_cell.angle_gamma   90.00
#
_symmetry.space_group_name_H-M   'P 1'
#
loop_
_entity.id
_entity.type
_entity.pdbx_description
1 polymer ?
#
loop_
_entity_poly.entity_id
_entity_poly.type
_entity_poly.pdbx_seq_one_letter_code
_entity_poly.pdbx_strand_id
1 'polypeptide(L)'
;MNDNVVYVICARRYAKNGEVIEQNVHVYSSYQNVIAAFKPFLDMPNKEVHMNGKDEMLQVRIYDPANEFLTRYRFDIYEKKIDNFFPGGTEHV
;
A
#
# COMPACT_ATOMS: atom_id res chain seq x y z
N MET A 1 -14.52 14.33 10.19
CA MET A 1 -13.46 13.37 9.83
C MET A 1 -13.24 12.50 11.06
N ASN A 2 -13.14 11.17 10.92
CA ASN A 2 -12.79 10.33 12.07
C ASN A 2 -11.30 10.51 12.33
N ASP A 3 -10.94 11.33 13.33
CA ASP A 3 -9.56 11.77 13.63
C ASP A 3 -8.59 10.63 14.00
N ASN A 4 -9.08 9.39 14.08
CA ASN A 4 -8.36 8.24 14.60
C ASN A 4 -8.23 7.08 13.59
N VAL A 5 -8.41 7.30 12.29
CA VAL A 5 -8.19 6.25 11.26
C VAL A 5 -6.85 6.48 10.58
N VAL A 6 -6.02 5.44 10.56
CA VAL A 6 -4.84 5.36 9.70
C VAL A 6 -5.02 4.28 8.65
N TYR A 7 -4.37 4.47 7.52
CA TYR A 7 -4.35 3.54 6.41
C TYR A 7 -2.99 2.86 6.38
N VAL A 8 -2.97 1.55 6.44
CA VAL A 8 -1.76 0.73 6.41
C VAL A 8 -1.65 0.05 5.06
N ILE A 9 -0.51 0.18 4.41
CA ILE A 9 -0.19 -0.50 3.16
C ILE A 9 0.95 -1.49 3.43
N CYS A 10 0.65 -2.77 3.27
CA CYS A 10 1.65 -3.83 3.22
C CYS A 10 2.08 -4.03 1.76
N ALA A 11 3.21 -3.44 1.38
CA ALA A 11 3.78 -3.53 0.05
C ALA A 11 4.73 -4.72 -0.06
N ARG A 12 4.57 -5.51 -1.12
CA ARG A 12 5.41 -6.66 -1.44
C ARG A 12 5.82 -6.61 -2.90
N ARG A 13 7.11 -6.69 -3.18
CA ARG A 13 7.66 -6.83 -4.53
C ARG A 13 8.11 -8.25 -4.77
N TYR A 14 7.74 -8.79 -5.93
CA TYR A 14 8.07 -10.14 -6.34
C TYR A 14 9.01 -10.12 -7.55
N ALA A 15 10.00 -11.01 -7.53
CA ALA A 15 10.84 -11.31 -8.68
C ALA A 15 10.07 -12.11 -9.76
N LYS A 16 10.70 -12.31 -10.92
CA LYS A 16 10.11 -13.05 -12.04
C LYS A 16 9.69 -14.48 -11.65
N ASN A 17 10.47 -15.12 -10.78
CA ASN A 17 10.23 -16.47 -10.26
C ASN A 17 9.13 -16.53 -9.17
N GLY A 18 8.54 -15.40 -8.79
CA GLY A 18 7.50 -15.32 -7.76
C GLY A 18 8.00 -15.21 -6.33
N GLU A 19 9.32 -15.17 -6.10
CA GLU A 19 9.88 -14.92 -4.77
C GLU A 19 9.67 -13.47 -4.33
N VAL A 20 9.41 -13.26 -3.03
CA VAL A 20 9.36 -11.92 -2.45
C VAL A 20 10.80 -11.43 -2.29
N ILE A 21 11.11 -10.31 -2.94
CA ILE A 21 12.44 -9.68 -2.89
C ILE A 21 12.47 -8.37 -2.10
N GLU A 22 11.29 -7.81 -1.83
CA GLU A 22 11.15 -6.61 -0.99
C GLU A 22 9.80 -6.65 -0.28
N GLN A 23 9.79 -6.25 0.99
CA GLN A 23 8.57 -6.10 1.79
C GLN A 23 8.68 -4.85 2.65
N ASN A 24 7.70 -3.96 2.52
CA ASN A 24 7.65 -2.69 3.24
C ASN A 24 6.25 -2.46 3.81
N VAL A 25 6.18 -1.75 4.94
CA VAL A 25 4.92 -1.34 5.55
C VAL A 25 4.91 0.18 5.61
N HIS A 26 3.86 0.77 5.05
CA HIS A 26 3.65 2.22 5.06
C HIS A 26 2.37 2.55 5.81
N VAL A 27 2.39 3.62 6.60
CA VAL A 27 1.24 4.09 7.37
C VAL A 27 0.95 5.52 6.99
N TYR A 28 -0.30 5.80 6.64
CA TYR A 28 -0.77 7.12 6.22
C TYR A 28 -1.93 7.57 7.11
N SER A 29 -1.91 8.84 7.53
CA SER A 29 -3.01 9.46 8.28
C SER A 29 -4.19 9.91 7.40
N SER A 30 -4.06 9.82 6.08
CA SER A 30 -5.08 10.27 5.13
C SER A 30 -5.15 9.36 3.91
N TYR A 31 -6.36 9.07 3.45
CA TYR A 31 -6.61 8.30 2.23
C TYR A 31 -6.06 9.01 0.98
N GLN A 32 -6.02 10.35 0.95
CA GLN A 32 -5.43 11.07 -0.18
C GLN A 32 -3.93 10.79 -0.33
N ASN A 33 -3.22 10.61 0.78
CA ASN A 33 -1.79 10.25 0.75
C ASN A 33 -1.58 8.81 0.26
N VAL A 34 -2.52 7.90 0.55
CA VAL A 34 -2.54 6.54 -0.01
C VAL A 34 -2.66 6.60 -1.54
N ILE A 35 -3.62 7.37 -2.06
CA ILE A 35 -3.81 7.55 -3.51
C ILE A 35 -2.54 8.13 -4.15
N ALA A 36 -1.96 9.15 -3.54
CA ALA A 36 -0.73 9.78 -4.03
C ALA A 36 0.45 8.79 -4.07
N ALA A 37 0.56 7.89 -3.08
CA ALA A 37 1.60 6.86 -3.05
C ALA A 37 1.49 5.85 -4.19
N PHE A 38 0.28 5.59 -4.71
CA PHE A 38 0.08 4.69 -5.85
C PHE A 38 0.31 5.33 -7.21
N LYS A 39 0.28 6.67 -7.30
CA LYS A 39 0.42 7.40 -8.56
C LYS A 39 1.63 6.96 -9.42
N PRO A 40 2.85 6.78 -8.88
CA PRO A 40 4.00 6.35 -9.69
C PRO A 40 3.78 4.98 -10.35
N PHE A 41 3.09 4.07 -9.67
CA PHE A 41 2.75 2.75 -10.22
C PHE A 41 1.63 2.85 -11.25
N LEU A 42 0.66 3.75 -11.03
CA LEU A 42 -0.47 3.96 -11.94
C LEU A 42 -0.10 4.75 -13.21
N ASP A 43 0.98 5.52 -13.19
CA ASP A 43 1.45 6.31 -14.33
C ASP A 43 2.45 5.52 -15.22
N MET A 44 2.85 4.31 -14.82
CA MET A 44 3.82 3.50 -15.58
C MET A 44 3.22 2.97 -16.89
N PRO A 45 3.90 3.07 -18.05
CA PRO A 45 3.28 2.80 -19.36
C PRO A 45 2.96 1.32 -19.58
N ASN A 46 3.89 0.41 -19.25
CA ASN A 46 3.76 -1.02 -19.52
C ASN A 46 3.40 -1.78 -18.24
N LYS A 47 2.15 -1.66 -17.83
CA LYS A 47 1.67 -2.30 -16.60
C LYS A 47 0.30 -2.95 -16.77
N GLU A 48 0.05 -3.94 -15.92
CA GLU A 48 -1.28 -4.44 -15.64
C GLU A 48 -1.62 -4.14 -14.19
N VAL A 49 -2.80 -3.56 -13.97
CA VAL A 49 -3.31 -3.24 -12.64
C VAL A 49 -4.51 -4.14 -12.35
N HIS A 50 -4.49 -4.77 -11.17
CA HIS A 50 -5.59 -5.57 -10.67
C HIS A 50 -5.96 -5.10 -9.26
N MET A 51 -7.21 -4.75 -9.06
CA MET A 51 -7.77 -4.41 -7.74
C MET A 51 -8.81 -5.45 -7.38
N ASN A 52 -8.90 -5.81 -6.10
CA ASN A 52 -10.04 -6.59 -5.63
C ASN A 52 -11.29 -5.70 -5.55
N GLY A 53 -12.49 -6.30 -5.59
CA GLY A 53 -13.76 -5.55 -5.58
C GLY A 53 -14.08 -4.77 -4.29
N LYS A 54 -13.12 -4.68 -3.36
CA LYS A 54 -13.22 -3.92 -2.10
C LYS A 54 -12.13 -2.86 -1.95
N ASP A 55 -11.25 -2.69 -2.94
CA ASP A 55 -10.09 -1.79 -2.89
C ASP A 55 -9.11 -2.05 -1.73
N GLU A 56 -9.21 -3.21 -1.08
CA GLU A 56 -8.33 -3.65 0.02
C GLU A 56 -7.04 -4.27 -0.51
N MET A 57 -6.92 -4.46 -1.83
CA MET A 57 -5.72 -5.00 -2.45
C MET A 57 -5.54 -4.44 -3.86
N LEU A 58 -4.35 -3.91 -4.12
CA LEU A 58 -3.87 -3.46 -5.41
C LEU A 58 -2.67 -4.31 -5.82
N GLN A 59 -2.71 -4.87 -7.01
CA GLN A 59 -1.60 -5.59 -7.63
C GLN A 59 -1.20 -4.89 -8.92
N VAL A 60 0.09 -4.62 -9.08
CA VAL A 60 0.64 -4.00 -10.29
C VAL A 60 1.72 -4.91 -10.86
N ARG A 61 1.53 -5.39 -12.07
CA ARG A 61 2.56 -6.11 -12.83
C ARG A 61 3.20 -5.14 -13.80
N ILE A 62 4.51 -5.15 -13.88
CA ILE A 62 5.29 -4.28 -14.76
C ILE A 62 5.98 -5.15 -15.80
N TYR A 63 5.92 -4.69 -17.04
CA TYR A 63 6.50 -5.32 -18.21
C TYR A 63 7.53 -4.37 -18.84
N ASP A 64 8.48 -4.94 -19.57
CA ASP A 64 9.42 -4.15 -20.35
C ASP A 64 8.78 -3.67 -21.68
N PRO A 65 9.51 -2.90 -22.52
CA PRO A 65 9.03 -2.50 -23.85
C PRO A 65 8.74 -3.64 -24.83
N ALA A 66 9.30 -4.84 -24.61
CA ALA A 66 9.06 -6.04 -25.40
C ALA A 66 7.87 -6.88 -24.86
N ASN A 67 7.15 -6.37 -23.86
CA ASN A 67 6.08 -7.06 -23.11
C ASN A 67 6.57 -8.28 -22.30
N GLU A 68 7.85 -8.38 -21.98
CA GLU A 68 8.33 -9.40 -21.05
C GLU A 68 8.06 -9.00 -19.61
N PHE A 69 7.57 -9.94 -18.81
CA PHE A 69 7.31 -9.71 -17.38
C PHE A 69 8.61 -9.34 -16.65
N LEU A 70 8.60 -8.23 -15.92
CA LEU A 70 9.72 -7.76 -15.11
C LEU A 70 9.55 -8.06 -13.64
N THR A 71 8.45 -7.59 -13.05
CA THR A 71 8.21 -7.68 -11.61
C THR A 71 6.73 -7.46 -11.31
N ARG A 72 6.32 -7.88 -10.12
CA ARG A 72 4.97 -7.67 -9.60
C ARG A 72 5.05 -7.00 -8.25
N TYR A 73 4.23 -6.00 -8.03
CA TYR A 73 3.94 -5.43 -6.74
C TYR A 73 2.55 -5.88 -6.28
N ARG A 74 2.43 -6.18 -4.99
CA ARG A 74 1.14 -6.36 -4.31
C ARG A 74 1.12 -5.45 -3.09
N PHE A 75 0.04 -4.69 -2.98
CA PHE A 75 -0.23 -3.78 -1.89
C PHE A 75 -1.53 -4.24 -1.25
N ASP A 76 -1.46 -4.72 -0.03
CA ASP A 76 -2.67 -4.96 0.76
C ASP A 76 -2.91 -3.74 1.64
N ILE A 77 -4.13 -3.19 1.55
CA ILE A 77 -4.52 -1.90 2.08
C ILE A 77 -5.54 -2.16 3.19
N TYR A 78 -5.27 -1.63 4.38
CA TYR A 78 -6.12 -1.83 5.54
C TYR A 78 -6.40 -0.49 6.22
N GLU A 79 -7.66 -0.27 6.60
CA GLU A 79 -8.01 0.77 7.54
C GLU A 79 -7.82 0.26 8.96
N LYS A 80 -7.09 1.02 9.78
CA LYS A 80 -6.91 0.73 11.19
C LYS A 80 -7.39 1.91 12.00
N LYS A 81 -8.39 1.68 12.86
CA LYS A 81 -8.73 2.61 13.93
C LYS A 81 -7.65 2.54 15.00
N ILE A 82 -7.11 3.69 15.37
CA ILE A 82 -6.25 3.84 16.54
C ILE A 82 -7.20 4.20 17.67
N ASP A 83 -7.51 3.24 18.53
CA ASP A 83 -8.08 3.57 19.82
C ASP A 83 -7.07 4.43 20.57
N ASN A 84 -7.50 5.54 21.17
CA ASN A 84 -6.67 6.51 21.85
C ASN A 84 -5.56 5.82 22.68
N PHE A 85 -4.36 5.70 22.10
CA PHE A 85 -3.21 5.05 22.71
C PHE A 85 -2.46 6.00 23.65
N PHE A 86 -3.12 7.08 24.05
CA PHE A 86 -2.69 7.90 25.18
C PHE A 86 -3.45 7.37 26.38
N PRO A 87 -2.80 6.71 27.36
CA PRO A 87 -3.43 6.53 28.65
C PRO A 87 -3.80 7.94 29.14
N GLY A 88 -5.10 8.17 29.33
CA GLY A 88 -5.58 9.41 29.93
C GLY A 88 -4.86 9.61 31.26
N GLY A 89 -4.12 10.72 31.36
CA GLY A 89 -3.42 11.12 32.57
C GLY A 89 -1.92 10.84 32.54
N THR A 90 -1.16 11.72 31.87
CA THR A 90 0.02 12.24 32.57
C THR A 90 -0.49 13.14 33.69
N GLU A 91 -0.83 12.54 34.83
CA GLU A 91 -0.63 13.24 36.09
C GLU A 91 0.88 13.53 36.17
N HIS A 92 1.23 14.81 36.14
CA HIS A 92 2.53 15.26 36.60
C HIS A 92 2.59 14.97 38.11
N VAL A 93 3.33 13.93 38.49
CA VAL A 93 3.78 13.72 39.88
C VAL A 93 5.13 14.39 40.05
#